data_AF-A0A2N0PAN6-F1
#
_entry.id   AF-A0A2N0PAN6-F1
#
_cell.length_a   1.000
_cell.length_b   1.000
_cell.length_c   1.000
_cell.angle_alpha   90.00
_cell.angle_beta   90.00
_cell.angle_gamma   90.00
#
_symmetry.space_group_name_H-M   'P 1'
#
loop_
_entity.id
_entity.type
_entity.pdbx_description
1 polymer ?
#
loop_
_entity_poly.entity_id
_entity_poly.type
_entity_poly.pdbx_seq_one_letter_code
_entity_poly.pdbx_strand_id
1 'polypeptide(L)'
;MDSTDLFDNQNIREVRRGRKESHVWDHYFKEPLGSGHYTARCHYCNQNWSRGKPEILKSHLALYCKDVPLYIKTEYMEMLAVGTTSTMNRKQKTDSDSSAELTADRKDKIDQALIRFFICCGIPFSTVGHPYFIDFVQSLCFAYGPPKRTTLSTTFLNHETAIILNKIKEELKYEKNLTLGNLFNYCISN
;
A
#
# COMPACT_ATOMS: atom_id res chain seq x y z
N MET A 1 -56.91 15.63 40.10
CA MET A 1 -55.87 15.87 41.11
C MET A 1 -55.51 14.49 41.62
N ASP A 2 -54.43 13.85 41.19
CA ASP A 2 -53.10 14.40 41.04
C ASP A 2 -52.29 13.65 39.98
N SER A 3 -51.32 14.35 39.39
CA SER A 3 -50.36 13.87 38.39
C SER A 3 -49.31 12.96 39.01
N THR A 4 -48.71 12.08 38.21
CA THR A 4 -47.24 11.92 38.13
C THR A 4 -46.88 10.99 36.98
N ASP A 5 -46.44 11.60 35.88
CA ASP A 5 -45.56 11.00 34.90
C ASP A 5 -44.25 10.56 35.56
N LEU A 6 -43.79 9.34 35.27
CA LEU A 6 -42.41 8.92 35.52
C LEU A 6 -41.78 8.45 34.22
N PHE A 7 -40.85 9.30 33.77
CA PHE A 7 -39.94 9.15 32.67
C PHE A 7 -38.91 8.03 32.90
N ASP A 8 -38.56 7.40 31.78
CA ASP A 8 -37.22 7.02 31.34
C ASP A 8 -36.45 5.90 32.08
N ASN A 9 -36.10 4.87 31.30
CA ASN A 9 -34.70 4.41 31.31
C ASN A 9 -34.37 3.69 29.99
N GLN A 10 -33.87 4.47 29.05
CA GLN A 10 -33.02 4.04 27.95
C GLN A 10 -31.97 3.01 28.42
N ASN A 11 -31.93 1.86 27.77
CA ASN A 11 -30.73 1.02 27.76
C ASN A 11 -30.29 0.81 26.32
N ILE A 12 -29.92 1.92 25.67
CA ILE A 12 -29.10 1.89 24.46
C ILE A 12 -27.73 1.43 24.92
N ARG A 13 -27.47 0.13 24.82
CA ARG A 13 -26.12 -0.42 24.95
C ARG A 13 -25.26 0.21 23.87
N GLU A 14 -24.43 1.16 24.25
CA GLU A 14 -23.39 1.73 23.40
C GLU A 14 -22.48 0.59 22.92
N VAL A 15 -22.72 0.13 21.69
CA VAL A 15 -21.79 -0.75 20.98
C VAL A 15 -20.52 0.06 20.78
N ARG A 16 -19.46 -0.35 21.47
CA ARG A 16 -18.09 0.19 21.35
C ARG A 16 -17.72 0.25 19.87
N ARG A 17 -17.76 1.45 19.30
CA ARG A 17 -17.48 1.69 17.88
C ARG A 17 -16.00 1.42 17.64
N GLY A 18 -15.72 0.25 17.05
CA GLY A 18 -14.42 -0.06 16.48
C GLY A 18 -14.03 0.94 15.38
N ARG A 19 -12.76 0.91 14.99
CA ARG A 19 -12.23 1.68 13.86
C ARG A 19 -13.10 1.44 12.62
N LYS A 20 -13.59 2.52 11.98
CA LYS A 20 -14.35 2.43 10.73
C LYS A 20 -13.60 1.55 9.73
N GLU A 21 -14.29 0.61 9.11
CA GLU A 21 -13.70 -0.23 8.08
C GLU A 21 -13.30 0.62 6.87
N SER A 22 -12.21 0.22 6.21
CA SER A 22 -11.75 0.93 5.01
C SER A 22 -12.74 0.73 3.87
N HIS A 23 -13.08 1.82 3.16
CA HIS A 23 -13.92 1.83 1.96
C HIS A 23 -13.51 0.82 0.88
N VAL A 24 -12.27 0.32 0.91
CA VAL A 24 -11.81 -0.74 0.01
C VAL A 24 -12.70 -1.98 0.05
N TRP A 25 -13.29 -2.30 1.20
CA TRP A 25 -14.13 -3.49 1.37
C TRP A 25 -15.43 -3.44 0.56
N ASP A 26 -15.88 -2.27 0.13
CA ASP A 26 -17.08 -2.10 -0.70
C ASP A 26 -16.89 -2.77 -2.09
N HIS A 27 -15.65 -3.10 -2.47
CA HIS A 27 -15.29 -3.74 -3.73
C HIS A 27 -14.98 -5.25 -3.61
N TYR A 28 -15.25 -5.86 -2.45
CA TYR A 28 -14.94 -7.26 -2.17
C TYR A 28 -16.05 -7.98 -1.42
N PHE A 29 -16.29 -9.24 -1.79
CA PHE A 29 -17.00 -10.16 -0.93
C PHE A 29 -16.11 -10.47 0.27
N LYS A 30 -16.67 -10.33 1.46
CA LYS A 30 -15.96 -10.41 2.73
C LYS A 30 -16.58 -11.50 3.61
N GLU A 31 -15.79 -12.50 4.00
CA GLU A 31 -16.26 -13.57 4.88
C GLU A 31 -15.34 -13.64 6.13
N PRO A 32 -15.89 -13.80 7.34
CA PRO A 32 -15.11 -13.85 8.56
C PRO A 32 -14.38 -15.19 8.73
N LEU A 33 -13.09 -15.14 9.11
CA LEU A 33 -12.28 -16.32 9.42
C LEU A 33 -12.14 -16.59 10.94
N GLY A 34 -12.83 -15.80 11.77
CA GLY A 34 -12.55 -15.70 13.20
C GLY A 34 -11.34 -14.78 13.48
N SER A 35 -11.15 -14.36 14.74
CA SER A 35 -10.07 -13.46 15.18
C SER A 35 -10.02 -12.05 14.55
N GLY A 36 -11.13 -11.58 13.96
CA GLY A 36 -11.17 -10.27 13.29
C GLY A 36 -10.43 -10.24 11.94
N HIS A 37 -10.12 -11.41 11.38
CA HIS A 37 -9.59 -11.57 10.03
C HIS A 37 -10.70 -11.97 9.06
N TYR A 38 -10.52 -11.56 7.80
CA TYR A 38 -11.49 -11.79 6.74
C TYR A 38 -10.82 -12.34 5.49
N THR A 39 -11.49 -13.25 4.79
CA THR A 39 -11.21 -13.51 3.37
C THR A 39 -11.73 -12.35 2.55
N ALA A 40 -11.15 -12.21 1.36
CA ALA A 40 -11.62 -11.27 0.36
C ALA A 40 -11.76 -11.99 -0.98
N ARG A 41 -12.83 -11.71 -1.73
CA ARG A 41 -12.96 -12.08 -3.15
C ARG A 41 -13.35 -10.83 -3.93
N CYS A 42 -12.58 -10.50 -4.97
CA CYS A 42 -12.80 -9.31 -5.78
C CYS A 42 -14.16 -9.39 -6.50
N HIS A 43 -14.96 -8.33 -6.44
CA HIS A 43 -16.25 -8.26 -7.16
C HIS A 43 -16.09 -8.30 -8.69
N TYR A 44 -14.93 -7.92 -9.22
CA TYR A 44 -14.73 -7.72 -10.66
C TYR A 44 -14.07 -8.92 -11.36
N CYS A 45 -12.97 -9.44 -10.80
CA CYS A 45 -12.17 -10.49 -11.44
C CYS A 45 -12.20 -11.84 -10.70
N ASN A 46 -12.98 -11.95 -9.61
CA ASN A 46 -13.10 -13.14 -8.76
C ASN A 46 -11.81 -13.66 -8.11
N GLN A 47 -10.70 -12.92 -8.17
CA GLN A 47 -9.49 -13.25 -7.44
C GLN A 47 -9.78 -13.28 -5.93
N ASN A 48 -9.21 -14.25 -5.22
CA ASN A 48 -9.44 -14.46 -3.79
C ASN A 48 -8.17 -14.35 -2.95
N TRP A 49 -8.35 -13.97 -1.68
CA TRP A 49 -7.31 -13.91 -0.66
C TRP A 49 -7.80 -14.59 0.60
N SER A 50 -7.02 -15.55 1.11
CA SER A 50 -7.27 -16.21 2.39
C SER A 50 -7.23 -15.25 3.58
N ARG A 51 -6.47 -14.15 3.46
CA ARG A 51 -6.46 -13.03 4.42
C ARG A 51 -6.41 -11.71 3.65
N GLY A 52 -7.54 -11.02 3.56
CA GLY A 52 -7.67 -9.73 2.89
C GLY A 52 -7.08 -8.60 3.72
N LYS A 53 -5.86 -8.15 3.37
CA LYS A 53 -5.25 -6.95 3.95
C LYS A 53 -5.61 -5.72 3.12
N PRO A 54 -6.13 -4.63 3.70
CA PRO A 54 -6.53 -3.44 2.96
C PRO A 54 -5.49 -2.93 1.96
N GLU A 55 -4.20 -2.96 2.31
CA GLU A 55 -3.10 -2.51 1.45
C GLU A 55 -2.95 -3.35 0.18
N ILE A 56 -3.14 -4.66 0.30
CA ILE A 56 -3.11 -5.60 -0.83
C ILE A 56 -4.36 -5.40 -1.70
N LEU A 57 -5.52 -5.25 -1.07
CA LEU A 57 -6.79 -5.05 -1.78
C LEU A 57 -6.80 -3.74 -2.58
N LYS A 58 -6.30 -2.64 -1.99
CA LYS A 58 -6.14 -1.35 -2.70
C LYS A 58 -5.21 -1.51 -3.91
N SER A 59 -4.08 -2.19 -3.71
CA SER A 59 -3.11 -2.45 -4.78
C SER A 59 -3.71 -3.27 -5.92
N HIS A 60 -4.54 -4.28 -5.60
CA HIS A 60 -5.25 -5.07 -6.59
C HIS A 60 -6.17 -4.20 -7.46
N LEU A 61 -7.01 -3.35 -6.85
CA LEU A 61 -7.90 -2.45 -7.60
C LEU A 61 -7.13 -1.46 -8.48
N ALA A 62 -6.04 -0.89 -7.97
CA ALA A 62 -5.28 0.11 -8.70
C ALA A 62 -4.46 -0.47 -9.87
N LEU A 63 -3.78 -1.61 -9.66
CA LEU A 63 -2.68 -2.04 -10.52
C LEU A 63 -2.95 -3.36 -11.25
N TYR A 64 -3.65 -4.31 -10.61
CA TYR A 64 -3.67 -5.70 -11.07
C TYR A 64 -5.00 -6.14 -11.68
N CYS A 65 -6.11 -5.61 -11.17
CA CYS A 65 -7.43 -5.98 -11.66
C CYS A 65 -7.63 -5.45 -13.09
N LYS A 66 -8.06 -6.36 -13.99
CA LYS A 66 -8.36 -6.04 -15.39
C LYS A 66 -9.80 -5.57 -15.58
N ASP A 67 -10.72 -6.09 -14.76
CA ASP A 67 -12.17 -5.91 -14.91
C ASP A 67 -12.75 -4.79 -14.04
N VAL A 68 -11.90 -4.09 -13.28
CA VAL A 68 -12.32 -2.98 -12.42
C VAL A 68 -12.69 -1.74 -13.27
N PRO A 69 -13.80 -1.05 -12.96
CA PRO A 69 -14.15 0.21 -13.62
C PRO A 69 -13.02 1.25 -13.54
N LEU A 70 -12.82 2.01 -14.62
CA LEU A 70 -11.69 2.93 -14.76
C LEU A 70 -11.64 4.02 -13.67
N TYR A 71 -12.80 4.52 -13.24
CA TYR A 71 -12.88 5.56 -12.21
C TYR A 71 -12.35 5.05 -10.86
N ILE A 72 -12.76 3.84 -10.45
CA ILE A 72 -12.28 3.15 -9.25
C ILE A 72 -10.77 2.89 -9.37
N LYS A 73 -10.34 2.35 -10.51
CA LYS A 73 -8.91 2.10 -10.77
C LYS A 73 -8.07 3.35 -10.59
N THR A 74 -8.54 4.48 -11.12
CA THR A 74 -7.84 5.76 -11.07
C THR A 74 -7.81 6.33 -9.66
N GLU A 75 -8.93 6.30 -8.94
CA GLU A 75 -9.01 6.72 -7.54
C GLU A 75 -7.99 5.98 -6.65
N TYR A 76 -7.98 4.64 -6.70
CA TYR A 76 -7.04 3.86 -5.89
C TYR A 76 -5.58 4.01 -6.35
N MET A 77 -5.34 4.23 -7.64
CA MET A 77 -3.99 4.50 -8.16
C MET A 77 -3.45 5.84 -7.63
N GLU A 78 -4.26 6.90 -7.63
CA GLU A 78 -3.90 8.19 -7.04
C GLU A 78 -3.66 8.07 -5.53
N MET A 79 -4.52 7.33 -4.83
CA MET A 79 -4.35 7.04 -3.40
C MET A 79 -3.01 6.34 -3.10
N LEU A 80 -2.55 5.44 -3.97
CA LEU A 80 -1.25 4.79 -3.82
C LEU A 80 -0.08 5.73 -4.11
N ALA A 81 -0.22 6.64 -5.10
CA ALA A 81 0.84 7.55 -5.50
C ALA A 81 1.10 8.68 -4.48
N VAL A 82 0.08 9.10 -3.71
CA VAL A 82 0.20 10.16 -2.68
C VAL A 82 0.78 9.62 -1.36
N GLY A 83 0.86 8.29 -1.21
CA GLY A 83 1.40 7.66 -0.01
C GLY A 83 0.35 7.46 1.09
N THR A 84 0.52 6.36 1.84
CA THR A 84 -0.37 5.90 2.92
C THR A 84 -0.22 6.79 4.16
N THR A 85 -0.70 8.03 4.13
CA THR A 85 -0.51 9.03 5.20
C THR A 85 -1.50 8.92 6.38
N SER A 86 -2.33 7.87 6.48
CA SER A 86 -3.36 7.81 7.56
C SER A 86 -3.15 6.75 8.65
N THR A 87 -1.97 6.12 8.76
CA THR A 87 -1.77 5.07 9.79
C THR A 87 -0.36 4.94 10.35
N MET A 88 0.33 6.04 10.68
CA MET A 88 1.50 5.99 11.56
C MET A 88 1.47 7.10 12.63
N ASN A 89 0.39 7.16 13.41
CA ASN A 89 0.44 7.81 14.72
C ASN A 89 1.18 6.88 15.70
N ARG A 90 2.51 6.80 15.59
CA ARG A 90 3.34 6.27 16.68
C ARG A 90 3.79 7.46 17.52
N LYS A 91 3.05 7.65 18.61
CA LYS A 91 3.29 8.58 19.71
C LYS A 91 4.79 8.85 19.92
N GLN A 92 5.22 10.07 19.57
CA GLN A 92 6.49 10.64 20.02
C GLN A 92 6.49 10.65 21.56
N LYS A 93 7.52 10.07 22.16
CA LYS A 93 7.93 10.40 23.51
C LYS A 93 9.44 10.63 23.48
N THR A 94 9.83 11.73 24.09
CA THR A 94 11.09 12.45 23.98
C THR A 94 12.25 11.78 24.73
N ASP A 95 13.45 12.16 24.29
CA ASP A 95 14.66 12.50 25.05
C ASP A 95 15.90 11.62 24.85
N SER A 96 16.96 12.34 24.43
CA SER A 96 18.38 12.12 24.73
C SER A 96 19.26 11.35 23.72
N ASP A 97 20.29 12.09 23.32
CA ASP A 97 21.69 11.74 23.07
C ASP A 97 22.16 11.28 21.67
N SER A 98 23.30 11.86 21.27
CA SER A 98 23.84 11.82 19.91
C SER A 98 24.31 10.42 19.49
N SER A 99 23.45 9.73 18.75
CA SER A 99 23.81 8.75 17.73
C SER A 99 22.90 9.02 16.55
N ALA A 100 23.41 8.91 15.32
CA ALA A 100 22.74 9.30 14.09
C ALA A 100 21.36 8.62 13.92
N GLU A 101 20.31 9.21 14.49
CA GLU A 101 18.95 8.71 14.36
C GLU A 101 18.49 9.00 12.92
N LEU A 102 18.20 7.93 12.17
CA LEU A 102 17.67 8.09 10.83
C LEU A 102 16.24 8.59 10.92
N THR A 103 16.06 9.85 10.53
CA THR A 103 14.73 10.44 10.40
C THR A 103 13.89 9.65 9.40
N ALA A 104 12.56 9.65 9.58
CA ALA A 104 11.63 8.97 8.69
C ALA A 104 11.82 9.42 7.23
N ASP A 105 11.97 10.72 6.98
CA ASP A 105 12.18 11.27 5.64
C ASP A 105 13.46 10.77 4.98
N ARG A 106 14.55 10.61 5.76
CA ARG A 106 15.80 10.04 5.24
C ARG A 106 15.63 8.57 4.92
N LYS A 107 14.94 7.82 5.77
CA LYS A 107 14.64 6.42 5.53
C LYS A 107 13.81 6.23 4.26
N ASP A 108 12.78 7.04 4.06
CA ASP A 108 11.92 6.97 2.87
C ASP A 108 12.70 7.25 1.57
N LYS A 109 13.64 8.21 1.60
CA LYS A 109 14.55 8.46 0.47
C LYS A 109 15.47 7.28 0.18
N ILE A 110 15.99 6.61 1.22
CA ILE A 110 16.82 5.41 1.05
C ILE A 110 15.97 4.26 0.50
N ASP A 111 14.78 4.02 1.05
CA ASP A 111 13.84 3.00 0.58
C ASP A 111 13.46 3.23 -0.89
N GLN A 112 13.22 4.48 -1.29
CA GLN A 112 12.95 4.88 -2.66
C GLN A 112 14.15 4.61 -3.60
N ALA A 113 15.35 4.99 -3.20
CA ALA A 113 16.55 4.71 -4.00
C ALA A 113 16.79 3.19 -4.13
N LEU A 114 16.57 2.44 -3.05
CA LEU A 114 16.73 0.99 -2.99
C LEU A 114 15.77 0.27 -3.95
N ILE A 115 14.46 0.58 -3.90
CA ILE A 115 13.51 -0.07 -4.80
C ILE A 115 13.79 0.24 -6.27
N ARG A 116 14.19 1.49 -6.60
CA ARG A 116 14.58 1.87 -7.96
C ARG A 116 15.79 1.08 -8.44
N PHE A 117 16.81 0.93 -7.60
CA PHE A 117 17.98 0.13 -7.92
C PHE A 117 17.61 -1.33 -8.20
N PHE A 118 16.78 -1.95 -7.35
CA PHE A 118 16.34 -3.32 -7.55
C PHE A 118 15.57 -3.51 -8.86
N ILE A 119 14.67 -2.58 -9.19
CA ILE A 119 13.87 -2.64 -10.43
C ILE A 119 14.76 -2.42 -11.65
N CYS A 120 15.53 -1.33 -11.69
CA CYS A 120 16.31 -0.94 -12.86
C CYS A 120 17.44 -1.93 -13.17
N CYS A 121 18.00 -2.58 -12.15
CA CYS A 121 19.06 -3.57 -12.32
C CYS A 121 18.55 -5.02 -12.35
N GLY A 122 17.24 -5.25 -12.30
CA GLY A 122 16.67 -6.61 -12.35
C GLY A 122 17.10 -7.50 -11.17
N ILE A 123 17.35 -6.92 -10.00
CA ILE A 123 17.85 -7.66 -8.83
C ILE A 123 16.68 -8.41 -8.18
N PRO A 124 16.81 -9.72 -7.92
CA PRO A 124 15.78 -10.47 -7.20
C PRO A 124 15.47 -9.85 -5.84
N PHE A 125 14.19 -9.63 -5.51
CA PHE A 125 13.80 -9.05 -4.22
C PHE A 125 14.23 -9.89 -3.02
N SER A 126 14.52 -11.18 -3.20
CA SER A 126 15.11 -12.04 -2.15
C SER A 126 16.45 -11.50 -1.63
N THR A 127 17.21 -10.79 -2.46
CA THR A 127 18.53 -10.24 -2.12
C THR A 127 18.46 -9.27 -0.94
N VAL A 128 17.38 -8.50 -0.80
CA VAL A 128 17.27 -7.49 0.29
C VAL A 128 17.26 -8.13 1.69
N GLY A 129 16.83 -9.39 1.79
CA GLY A 129 16.80 -10.14 3.04
C GLY A 129 18.03 -11.04 3.23
N HIS A 130 18.97 -11.05 2.29
CA HIS A 130 20.16 -11.88 2.38
C HIS A 130 21.10 -11.31 3.44
N PRO A 131 21.68 -12.13 4.35
CA PRO A 131 22.57 -11.66 5.41
C PRO A 131 23.70 -10.75 4.90
N TYR A 132 24.44 -11.18 3.87
CA TYR A 132 25.49 -10.35 3.28
C TYR A 132 25.02 -8.99 2.74
N PHE A 133 23.78 -8.89 2.24
CA PHE A 133 23.24 -7.62 1.79
C PHE A 133 22.90 -6.72 2.99
N ILE A 134 22.31 -7.30 4.04
CA ILE A 134 22.02 -6.59 5.29
C ILE A 134 23.33 -6.07 5.91
N ASP A 135 24.35 -6.92 6.00
CA ASP A 135 25.67 -6.55 6.53
C ASP A 135 26.32 -5.43 5.72
N PHE A 136 26.26 -5.52 4.38
CA PHE A 136 26.72 -4.45 3.49
C PHE A 136 26.02 -3.12 3.78
N VAL A 137 24.69 -3.14 3.87
CA VAL A 137 23.91 -1.93 4.11
C VAL A 137 24.16 -1.36 5.51
N GLN A 138 24.23 -2.21 6.54
CA GLN A 138 24.53 -1.79 7.91
C GLN A 138 25.96 -1.27 8.06
N SER A 139 26.91 -1.77 7.26
CA SER A 139 28.28 -1.24 7.21
C SER A 139 28.32 0.19 6.64
N LEU A 140 27.42 0.52 5.70
CA LEU A 140 27.28 1.87 5.16
C LEU A 140 26.48 2.79 6.09
N CYS A 141 25.42 2.26 6.71
CA CYS A 141 24.55 2.99 7.61
C CYS A 141 23.95 2.06 8.66
N PHE A 142 24.60 2.00 9.82
CA PHE A 142 24.22 1.06 10.90
C PHE A 142 22.77 1.21 11.35
N ALA A 143 22.25 2.44 11.39
CA ALA A 143 20.89 2.71 11.81
C ALA A 143 19.82 2.27 10.78
N TYR A 144 20.20 1.99 9.53
CA TYR A 144 19.25 1.63 8.48
C TYR A 144 19.09 0.11 8.38
N GLY A 145 17.92 -0.38 8.81
CA GLY A 145 17.48 -1.75 8.53
C GLY A 145 16.76 -1.82 7.18
N PRO A 146 17.27 -2.58 6.19
CA PRO A 146 16.61 -2.76 4.90
C PRO A 146 15.17 -3.27 5.05
N PRO A 147 14.25 -2.90 4.14
CA PRO A 147 12.89 -3.41 4.15
C PRO A 147 12.88 -4.92 3.93
N LYS A 148 11.84 -5.59 4.44
CA LYS A 148 11.61 -7.01 4.14
C LYS A 148 11.33 -7.18 2.66
N ARG A 149 11.74 -8.34 2.10
CA ARG A 149 11.42 -8.76 0.72
C ARG A 149 9.96 -8.50 0.36
N THR A 150 9.02 -8.91 1.22
CA THR A 150 7.59 -8.75 0.96
C THR A 150 7.22 -7.28 0.81
N THR A 151 7.66 -6.44 1.75
CA THR A 151 7.41 -4.99 1.72
C THR A 151 7.98 -4.34 0.48
N LEU A 152 9.20 -4.74 0.07
CA LEU A 152 9.85 -4.25 -1.15
C LEU A 152 9.04 -4.65 -2.40
N SER A 153 8.67 -5.94 -2.50
CA SER A 153 7.95 -6.51 -3.66
C SER A 153 6.47 -6.16 -3.75
N THR A 154 5.87 -5.65 -2.67
CA THR A 154 4.45 -5.25 -2.66
C THR A 154 4.32 -3.75 -2.45
N THR A 155 4.63 -3.25 -1.26
CA THR A 155 4.30 -1.87 -0.89
C THR A 155 5.11 -0.87 -1.71
N PHE A 156 6.44 -1.04 -1.77
CA PHE A 156 7.31 -0.08 -2.45
C PHE A 156 7.20 -0.20 -3.96
N LEU A 157 7.12 -1.43 -4.49
CA LEU A 157 6.87 -1.66 -5.91
C LEU A 157 5.54 -1.03 -6.36
N ASN A 158 4.44 -1.25 -5.62
CA ASN A 158 3.12 -0.74 -5.99
C ASN A 158 3.07 0.79 -5.93
N HIS A 159 3.73 1.38 -4.94
CA HIS A 159 3.85 2.82 -4.82
C HIS A 159 4.61 3.44 -6.00
N GLU A 160 5.80 2.95 -6.34
CA GLU A 160 6.56 3.44 -7.49
C GLU A 160 5.82 3.20 -8.82
N THR A 161 5.17 2.04 -8.95
CA THR A 161 4.33 1.74 -10.13
C THR A 161 3.20 2.76 -10.27
N ALA A 162 2.50 3.07 -9.18
CA ALA A 162 1.43 4.06 -9.18
C ALA A 162 1.94 5.47 -9.53
N ILE A 163 3.10 5.88 -9.00
CA ILE A 163 3.72 7.17 -9.34
C ILE A 163 4.03 7.25 -10.84
N ILE A 164 4.68 6.22 -11.39
CA ILE A 164 5.06 6.19 -12.81
C ILE A 164 3.82 6.20 -13.68
N LEU A 165 2.82 5.37 -13.37
CA LEU A 165 1.55 5.35 -14.09
C LEU A 165 0.83 6.70 -14.05
N ASN A 166 0.84 7.38 -12.90
CA ASN A 166 0.20 8.69 -12.78
C ASN A 166 0.90 9.76 -13.62
N LYS A 167 2.25 9.74 -13.65
CA LYS A 167 3.04 10.63 -14.53
C LYS A 167 2.73 10.38 -15.99
N ILE A 168 2.73 9.12 -16.43
CA ILE A 168 2.36 8.74 -17.80
C ILE A 168 0.95 9.25 -18.12
N LYS A 169 -0.03 9.08 -17.23
CA LYS A 169 -1.39 9.59 -17.46
C LYS A 169 -1.43 11.11 -17.62
N GLU A 170 -0.71 11.87 -16.78
CA GLU A 170 -0.68 13.33 -16.88
C GLU A 170 0.02 13.80 -18.15
N GLU A 171 1.11 13.15 -18.57
CA GLU A 171 1.79 13.42 -19.84
C GLU A 171 0.87 13.15 -21.04
N LEU A 172 0.10 12.07 -21.02
CA LEU A 172 -0.80 11.69 -22.12
C LEU A 172 -2.16 12.41 -22.10
N LYS A 173 -2.48 13.17 -21.05
CA LYS A 173 -3.80 13.75 -20.81
C LYS A 173 -4.30 14.70 -21.91
N TYR A 174 -3.37 15.44 -22.52
CA TYR A 174 -3.68 16.44 -23.55
C TYR A 174 -3.25 16.00 -24.95
N GLU A 175 -2.57 14.85 -25.06
CA GLU A 175 -2.11 14.31 -26.33
C GLU A 175 -3.27 13.71 -27.11
N LYS A 176 -3.33 14.00 -28.41
CA LYS A 176 -4.34 13.48 -29.34
C LYS A 176 -3.63 12.74 -30.47
N ASN A 177 -4.29 11.73 -31.04
CA ASN A 177 -3.76 10.93 -32.16
C ASN A 177 -2.50 10.09 -31.81
N LEU A 178 -2.38 9.65 -30.57
CA LEU A 178 -1.36 8.69 -30.16
C LEU A 178 -1.57 7.36 -30.89
N THR A 179 -0.48 6.81 -31.44
CA THR A 179 -0.47 5.48 -32.05
C THR A 179 0.40 4.56 -31.20
N LEU A 180 -0.05 3.31 -31.01
CA LEU A 180 0.71 2.30 -30.29
C LEU A 180 1.77 1.71 -31.25
N GLY A 181 3.03 2.04 -31.00
CA GLY A 181 4.16 1.42 -31.69
C GLY A 181 4.46 0.04 -31.11
N ASN A 182 4.09 -1.03 -31.83
CA ASN A 182 4.50 -2.38 -31.47
C ASN A 182 5.98 -2.61 -31.85
N LEU A 183 6.91 -2.35 -30.92
CA LEU A 183 8.30 -2.78 -31.03
C LEU A 183 8.41 -4.27 -30.69
N PHE A 184 7.87 -5.14 -31.54
CA PHE A 184 8.21 -6.56 -31.50
C PHE A 184 9.61 -6.75 -32.11
N ASN A 185 10.52 -7.34 -31.32
CA ASN A 185 11.83 -7.88 -31.69
C ASN A 185 12.98 -6.88 -31.92
N TYR A 186 13.83 -6.72 -30.91
CA TYR A 186 15.29 -6.83 -31.05
C TYR A 186 15.90 -7.03 -29.66
N CYS A 187 16.06 -8.28 -29.23
CA CYS A 187 17.05 -8.75 -28.24
C CYS A 187 16.85 -10.26 -27.97
N ILE A 188 16.96 -11.07 -29.03
CA ILE A 188 17.50 -12.43 -28.90
C ILE A 188 18.58 -12.50 -29.97
N SER A 189 19.82 -12.16 -29.62
CA SER A 189 21.07 -12.53 -30.31
C SER A 189 22.25 -11.86 -29.60
N ASN A 190 22.75 -12.51 -28.55
CA ASN A 190 24.17 -12.79 -28.24
C ASN A 190 24.33 -13.21 -26.78
#